data_AF-G4HDV4-F1
#
_entry.id   AF-G4HDV4-F1
#
_cell.length_a   1.000
_cell.length_b   1.000
_cell.length_c   1.000
_cell.angle_alpha   90.00
_cell.angle_beta   90.00
_cell.angle_gamma   90.00
#
_symmetry.space_group_name_H-M   'P 1'
#
loop_
_entity.id
_entity.type
_entity.pdbx_description
1 polymer ?
#
loop_
_entity_poly.entity_id
_entity_poly.type
_entity_poly.pdbx_seq_one_letter_code
_entity_poly.pdbx_strand_id
1 'polypeptide(L)'
;MWWHADEYLEKLYDNSMKCIETAKASRTAEERKQYLKHKLRELLGDFDASKGPEPVLLERTVCDGYIRERVQLSAIPGLSFAAYVLVPDSYSRDPLPAVVALHGHGYGSREIVGLKPDGSPDMEPPGAHGHFAIQLVKRGMIVIAPDVAGFGERRLMADVTANPDVNHSCLRLSTRLMMHGKTLAGLRVTEALKTVDYAAGRAEVRDDRIGIMGFSGGGMISFLTAVLDLRIRAAVIAGYLNTFKDSILAMQHCVCNYIPGMLAHAELPEWLGLISPRPLFVESGTDDRIFPEQGFRAAADQLRDIYRRDVPGRHQISGRYSYDWLFDQLSQPGAIE
;
A
#
# COMPACT_ATOMS: atom_id res chain seq x y z
N MET A 1 -40.12 -10.40 -15.13
CA MET A 1 -39.99 -9.20 -14.27
C MET A 1 -38.54 -9.15 -13.84
N TRP A 2 -37.76 -8.23 -14.41
CA TRP A 2 -36.35 -8.05 -14.10
C TRP A 2 -36.27 -7.00 -12.99
N TRP A 3 -35.82 -7.40 -11.81
CA TRP A 3 -35.61 -6.47 -10.71
C TRP A 3 -34.32 -5.69 -11.04
N HIS A 4 -34.40 -4.37 -11.22
CA HIS A 4 -33.34 -3.50 -11.77
C HIS A 4 -32.12 -3.28 -10.85
N ALA A 5 -31.64 -4.32 -10.16
CA ALA A 5 -30.55 -4.23 -9.19
C ALA A 5 -29.22 -3.82 -9.85
N ASP A 6 -28.90 -4.38 -11.02
CA ASP A 6 -27.66 -4.07 -11.74
C ASP A 6 -27.64 -2.61 -12.19
N GLU A 7 -28.74 -2.12 -12.78
CA GLU A 7 -28.90 -0.71 -13.16
C GLU A 7 -28.80 0.23 -11.95
N TYR A 8 -29.28 -0.20 -10.78
CA TYR A 8 -29.18 0.59 -9.56
C TYR A 8 -27.73 0.74 -9.10
N LEU A 9 -26.93 -0.34 -9.15
CA LEU A 9 -25.51 -0.30 -8.81
C LEU A 9 -24.70 0.58 -9.78
N GLU A 10 -24.97 0.48 -11.09
CA GLU A 10 -24.35 1.36 -12.09
C GLU A 10 -24.70 2.84 -11.83
N LYS A 11 -25.97 3.15 -11.53
CA LYS A 11 -26.39 4.52 -11.17
C LYS A 11 -25.70 5.03 -9.90
N LEU A 12 -25.46 4.18 -8.90
CA LEU A 12 -24.72 4.58 -7.70
C LEU A 12 -23.27 4.96 -8.03
N TYR A 13 -22.62 4.19 -8.90
CA TYR A 13 -21.27 4.51 -9.37
C TYR A 13 -21.26 5.84 -10.14
N ASP A 14 -22.14 6.00 -11.13
CA ASP A 14 -22.22 7.21 -11.95
C ASP A 14 -22.51 8.47 -11.13
N ASN A 15 -23.37 8.36 -10.12
CA ASN A 15 -23.65 9.45 -9.18
C ASN A 15 -22.43 9.79 -8.34
N SER A 16 -21.66 8.80 -7.90
CA SER A 16 -20.40 9.03 -7.16
C SER A 16 -19.38 9.77 -8.04
N MET A 17 -19.24 9.37 -9.31
CA MET A 17 -18.35 10.05 -10.26
C MET A 17 -18.75 11.50 -10.51
N LYS A 18 -20.06 11.79 -10.68
CA LYS A 18 -20.56 13.18 -10.81
C LYS A 18 -20.25 14.02 -9.57
N CYS A 19 -20.42 13.45 -8.38
CA CYS A 19 -20.08 14.11 -7.11
C CYS A 19 -18.58 14.39 -6.99
N ILE A 20 -17.73 13.43 -7.40
CA ILE A 20 -16.27 13.60 -7.43
C ILE A 20 -15.88 14.75 -8.34
N GLU A 21 -16.39 14.79 -9.58
CA GLU A 21 -16.05 15.86 -10.53
C GLU A 21 -16.51 17.24 -10.05
N THR A 22 -17.73 17.32 -9.48
CA THR A 22 -18.21 18.56 -8.84
C THR A 22 -17.32 18.99 -7.68
N ALA A 23 -16.84 18.03 -6.87
CA ALA A 23 -15.96 18.29 -5.73
C ALA A 23 -14.56 18.74 -6.14
N LYS A 24 -14.04 18.25 -7.27
CA LYS A 24 -12.78 18.68 -7.89
C LYS A 24 -12.89 20.09 -8.45
N ALA A 25 -13.98 20.42 -9.14
CA ALA A 25 -14.18 21.74 -9.75
C ALA A 25 -14.38 22.86 -8.71
N SER A 26 -14.88 22.53 -7.51
CA SER A 26 -15.17 23.48 -6.45
C SER A 26 -14.01 23.74 -5.47
N ARG A 27 -12.86 23.10 -5.64
CA ARG A 27 -11.70 23.20 -4.73
C ARG A 27 -10.41 23.45 -5.50
N THR A 28 -9.47 24.16 -4.90
CA THR A 28 -8.09 24.12 -5.35
C THR A 28 -7.48 22.73 -5.16
N ALA A 29 -6.41 22.41 -5.88
CA ALA A 29 -5.73 21.12 -5.77
C ALA A 29 -5.25 20.83 -4.32
N GLU A 30 -4.75 21.85 -3.61
CA GLU A 30 -4.28 21.70 -2.23
C GLU A 30 -5.44 21.48 -1.25
N GLU A 31 -6.54 22.25 -1.36
CA GLU A 31 -7.74 22.03 -0.54
C GLU A 31 -8.33 20.64 -0.77
N ARG A 32 -8.35 20.18 -2.01
CA ARG A 32 -8.80 18.84 -2.39
C ARG A 32 -7.94 17.75 -1.76
N LYS A 33 -6.61 17.91 -1.81
CA LYS A 33 -5.64 17.00 -1.19
C LYS A 33 -5.79 16.92 0.32
N GLN A 34 -5.95 18.07 0.98
CA GLN A 34 -6.17 18.14 2.44
C GLN A 34 -7.50 17.49 2.82
N TYR A 35 -8.58 17.80 2.09
CA TYR A 35 -9.89 17.18 2.28
C TYR A 35 -9.82 15.65 2.18
N LEU A 36 -9.20 15.14 1.12
CA LEU A 36 -9.07 13.70 0.92
C LEU A 36 -8.22 13.04 2.01
N LYS A 37 -7.07 13.63 2.39
CA LYS A 37 -6.25 13.10 3.49
C LYS A 37 -7.01 13.05 4.82
N HIS A 38 -7.86 14.04 5.09
CA HIS A 38 -8.72 14.03 6.26
C HIS A 38 -9.76 12.92 6.17
N LYS A 39 -10.50 12.83 5.06
CA LYS A 39 -11.49 11.77 4.82
C LYS A 39 -10.87 10.38 4.89
N LEU A 40 -9.66 10.19 4.38
CA LEU A 40 -8.98 8.91 4.43
C LEU A 40 -8.80 8.41 5.87
N ARG A 41 -8.40 9.29 6.80
CA ARG A 41 -8.27 8.94 8.21
C ARG A 41 -9.61 8.54 8.82
N GLU A 42 -10.68 9.28 8.52
CA GLU A 42 -12.03 8.95 8.99
C GLU A 42 -12.50 7.59 8.47
N LEU A 43 -12.33 7.33 7.17
CA LEU A 43 -12.80 6.11 6.50
C LEU A 43 -12.06 4.85 6.96
N LEU A 44 -10.77 4.95 7.30
CA LEU A 44 -10.01 3.82 7.82
C LEU A 44 -10.52 3.37 9.20
N GLY A 45 -11.13 4.30 9.94
CA GLY A 45 -11.57 4.13 11.31
C GLY A 45 -10.46 4.39 12.32
N ASP A 46 -10.86 4.68 13.55
CA ASP A 46 -9.93 4.99 14.62
C ASP A 46 -9.35 3.71 15.24
N PHE A 47 -8.07 3.73 15.58
CA PHE A 47 -7.41 2.67 16.32
C PHE A 47 -6.54 3.37 17.37
N ASP A 48 -6.67 2.96 18.64
CA ASP A 48 -5.94 3.56 19.77
C ASP A 48 -4.42 3.32 19.63
N ALA A 49 -3.79 4.03 18.71
CA ALA A 49 -2.38 3.91 18.40
C ALA A 49 -1.59 4.31 19.63
N SER A 50 -0.74 3.40 20.07
CA SER A 50 0.06 3.58 21.28
C SER A 50 1.54 3.38 20.95
N LYS A 51 2.42 3.92 21.81
CA LYS A 51 3.84 3.55 21.73
C LYS A 51 4.04 2.04 21.91
N GLY A 52 3.12 1.36 22.59
CA GLY A 52 3.22 -0.06 22.89
C GLY A 52 4.39 -0.39 23.82
N PRO A 53 4.53 -1.67 24.22
CA PRO A 53 5.76 -2.16 24.82
C PRO A 53 6.96 -2.00 23.87
N GLU A 54 8.17 -2.02 24.44
CA GLU A 54 9.41 -2.05 23.67
C GLU A 54 9.44 -3.27 22.72
N PRO A 55 10.00 -3.13 21.51
CA PRO A 55 10.19 -4.25 20.58
C PRO A 55 10.99 -5.40 21.23
N VAL A 56 10.57 -6.64 20.99
CA VAL A 56 11.26 -7.83 21.51
C VAL A 56 11.89 -8.60 20.36
N LEU A 57 13.21 -8.85 20.42
CA LEU A 57 13.88 -9.75 19.49
C LEU A 57 13.51 -11.20 19.81
N LEU A 58 12.93 -11.91 18.85
CA LEU A 58 12.47 -13.29 18.97
C LEU A 58 13.48 -14.28 18.37
N GLU A 59 14.06 -13.93 17.23
CA GLU A 59 14.98 -14.79 16.47
C GLU A 59 16.02 -13.94 15.75
N ARG A 60 17.22 -14.49 15.56
CA ARG A 60 18.26 -13.91 14.71
C ARG A 60 19.01 -15.01 13.99
N THR A 61 18.99 -14.95 12.66
CA THR A 61 19.53 -16.00 11.78
C THR A 61 20.45 -15.36 10.74
N VAL A 62 21.64 -15.94 10.57
CA VAL A 62 22.58 -15.55 9.50
C VAL A 62 22.11 -16.20 8.20
N CYS A 63 22.01 -15.41 7.14
CA CYS A 63 21.61 -15.84 5.81
C CYS A 63 22.73 -15.53 4.80
N ASP A 64 22.51 -15.90 3.53
CA ASP A 64 23.44 -15.57 2.44
C ASP A 64 23.38 -14.07 2.08
N GLY A 65 24.35 -13.30 2.60
CA GLY A 65 24.53 -11.87 2.30
C GLY A 65 23.77 -10.91 3.22
N TYR A 66 23.10 -11.41 4.26
CA TYR A 66 22.35 -10.61 5.23
C TYR A 66 22.06 -11.39 6.52
N ILE A 67 21.67 -10.67 7.57
CA ILE A 67 21.07 -11.22 8.78
C ILE A 67 19.56 -11.03 8.73
N ARG A 68 18.79 -12.05 9.10
CA ARG A 68 17.36 -11.97 9.30
C ARG A 68 17.03 -12.05 10.78
N GLU A 69 16.50 -10.97 11.32
CA GLU A 69 15.91 -10.92 12.66
C GLU A 69 14.40 -11.10 12.57
N ARG A 70 13.80 -11.60 13.64
CA ARG A 70 12.36 -11.60 13.85
C ARG A 70 12.07 -10.87 15.13
N VAL A 71 11.19 -9.88 15.08
CA VAL A 71 10.86 -9.02 16.21
C VAL A 71 9.36 -9.01 16.47
N GLN A 72 8.96 -8.88 17.73
CA GLN A 72 7.60 -8.61 18.13
C GLN A 72 7.40 -7.11 18.30
N LEU A 73 6.34 -6.58 17.67
CA LEU A 73 5.89 -5.20 17.75
C LEU A 73 4.45 -5.14 18.25
N SER A 74 4.02 -3.97 18.69
CA SER A 74 2.62 -3.69 19.02
C SER A 74 2.29 -2.24 18.68
N ALA A 75 1.23 -2.05 17.91
CA ALA A 75 0.73 -0.73 17.52
C ALA A 75 -0.47 -0.30 18.37
N ILE A 76 -1.25 -1.28 18.85
CA ILE A 76 -2.53 -1.09 19.54
C ILE A 76 -2.49 -1.93 20.82
N PRO A 77 -2.97 -1.41 21.97
CA PRO A 77 -2.99 -2.15 23.23
C PRO A 77 -3.61 -3.54 23.09
N GLY A 78 -2.93 -4.55 23.62
CA GLY A 78 -3.41 -5.94 23.60
C GLY A 78 -3.26 -6.68 22.27
N LEU A 79 -2.76 -6.03 21.21
CA LEU A 79 -2.49 -6.65 19.92
C LEU A 79 -1.01 -6.52 19.55
N SER A 80 -0.33 -7.66 19.46
CA SER A 80 1.05 -7.75 18.97
C SER A 80 1.10 -8.42 17.59
N PHE A 81 2.17 -8.13 16.85
CA PHE A 81 2.46 -8.72 15.55
C PHE A 81 3.96 -8.91 15.39
N ALA A 82 4.36 -9.90 14.58
CA ALA A 82 5.76 -10.10 14.25
C ALA A 82 6.16 -9.27 13.02
N ALA A 83 7.44 -8.94 12.92
CA ALA A 83 8.06 -8.43 11.71
C ALA A 83 9.43 -9.08 11.53
N TYR A 84 9.79 -9.38 10.28
CA TYR A 84 11.16 -9.73 9.95
C TYR A 84 11.95 -8.47 9.64
N VAL A 85 13.19 -8.39 10.11
CA VAL A 85 14.15 -7.34 9.77
C VAL A 85 15.32 -7.97 9.05
N LEU A 86 15.58 -7.55 7.81
CA LEU A 86 16.70 -8.04 7.02
C LEU A 86 17.75 -6.93 6.95
N VAL A 87 18.94 -7.22 7.46
CA VAL A 87 20.08 -6.29 7.54
C VAL A 87 21.19 -6.83 6.63
N PRO A 88 21.59 -6.14 5.56
CA PRO A 88 22.60 -6.64 4.64
C PRO A 88 23.98 -6.68 5.30
N ASP A 89 24.83 -7.62 4.90
CA ASP A 89 26.19 -7.74 5.44
C ASP A 89 27.09 -6.54 5.11
N SER A 90 26.67 -5.72 4.13
CA SER A 90 27.32 -4.44 3.80
C SER A 90 27.14 -3.37 4.88
N TYR A 91 26.19 -3.56 5.81
CA TYR A 91 26.04 -2.68 6.97
C TYR A 91 27.25 -2.86 7.91
N SER A 92 28.03 -1.80 8.09
CA SER A 92 29.23 -1.83 8.93
C SER A 92 29.33 -0.65 9.90
N ARG A 93 29.03 0.58 9.44
CA ARG A 93 29.02 1.79 10.29
C ARG A 93 27.96 2.81 9.91
N ASP A 94 27.77 3.07 8.62
CA ASP A 94 26.83 4.12 8.19
C ASP A 94 25.39 3.59 8.05
N PRO A 95 24.38 4.32 8.55
CA PRO A 95 22.98 3.93 8.39
C PRO A 95 22.58 3.85 6.91
N LEU A 96 21.83 2.82 6.56
CA LEU A 96 21.41 2.50 5.19
C LEU A 96 19.95 2.94 4.93
N PRO A 97 19.56 3.18 3.66
CA PRO A 97 18.16 3.33 3.30
C PRO A 97 17.35 2.11 3.73
N ALA A 98 16.09 2.33 4.13
CA ALA A 98 15.21 1.27 4.58
C ALA A 98 13.95 1.16 3.71
N VAL A 99 13.37 -0.04 3.64
CA VAL A 99 12.09 -0.29 2.98
C VAL A 99 11.17 -1.06 3.91
N VAL A 100 9.97 -0.53 4.13
CA VAL A 100 8.86 -1.31 4.72
C VAL A 100 8.24 -2.15 3.60
N ALA A 101 8.30 -3.48 3.75
CA ALA A 101 7.92 -4.46 2.73
C ALA A 101 6.62 -5.17 3.11
N LEU A 102 5.53 -4.89 2.38
CA LEU A 102 4.19 -5.36 2.70
C LEU A 102 3.72 -6.42 1.70
N HIS A 103 3.52 -7.65 2.20
CA HIS A 103 3.07 -8.77 1.37
C HIS A 103 1.58 -8.66 1.00
N GLY A 104 1.22 -9.25 -0.15
CA GLY A 104 -0.17 -9.39 -0.60
C GLY A 104 -0.86 -10.64 -0.06
N HIS A 105 -1.97 -11.03 -0.70
CA HIS A 105 -2.61 -12.32 -0.43
C HIS A 105 -1.64 -13.46 -0.75
N GLY A 106 -1.49 -14.39 0.19
CA GLY A 106 -0.45 -15.39 0.21
C GLY A 106 -0.38 -15.99 1.62
N TYR A 107 0.75 -16.57 2.02
CA TYR A 107 0.85 -17.22 3.34
C TYR A 107 1.52 -16.36 4.43
N GLY A 108 1.79 -15.08 4.16
CA GLY A 108 2.26 -14.11 5.17
C GLY A 108 3.61 -13.50 4.85
N SER A 109 4.22 -12.82 5.83
CA SER A 109 5.54 -12.18 5.62
C SER A 109 6.64 -13.20 5.34
N ARG A 110 6.49 -14.44 5.83
CA ARG A 110 7.39 -15.57 5.52
C ARG A 110 7.63 -15.73 4.02
N GLU A 111 6.60 -15.52 3.21
CA GLU A 111 6.68 -15.65 1.75
C GLU A 111 7.62 -14.64 1.11
N ILE A 112 7.69 -13.42 1.63
CA ILE A 112 8.53 -12.38 1.03
C ILE A 112 9.98 -12.44 1.53
N VAL A 113 10.23 -13.15 2.64
CA VAL A 113 11.56 -13.32 3.28
C VAL A 113 12.19 -14.71 3.06
N GLY A 114 11.66 -15.48 2.10
CA GLY A 114 12.19 -16.79 1.68
C GLY A 114 12.04 -17.88 2.75
N LEU A 115 10.88 -17.94 3.39
CA LEU A 115 10.51 -18.98 4.34
C LEU A 115 9.20 -19.63 3.93
N LYS A 116 9.07 -20.94 4.15
CA LYS A 116 7.83 -21.68 4.01
C LYS A 116 6.82 -21.34 5.12
N PRO A 117 5.54 -21.72 5.02
CA PRO A 117 4.55 -21.47 6.05
C PRO A 117 4.92 -21.98 7.45
N ASP A 118 5.72 -23.03 7.57
CA ASP A 118 6.21 -23.58 8.84
C ASP A 118 7.43 -22.84 9.41
N GLY A 119 8.02 -21.90 8.66
CA GLY A 119 9.22 -21.15 9.02
C GLY A 119 10.54 -21.79 8.56
N SER A 120 10.50 -22.95 7.90
CA SER A 120 11.69 -23.54 7.27
C SER A 120 12.12 -22.74 6.02
N PRO A 121 13.40 -22.77 5.63
CA PRO A 121 13.85 -22.09 4.41
C PRO A 121 13.09 -22.52 3.17
N ASP A 122 12.69 -21.55 2.35
CA ASP A 122 12.10 -21.81 1.04
C ASP A 122 13.21 -21.86 -0.02
N MET A 123 13.48 -23.06 -0.52
CA MET A 123 14.51 -23.33 -1.55
C MET A 123 13.90 -23.45 -2.96
N GLU A 124 12.57 -23.35 -3.08
CA GLU A 124 11.88 -23.42 -4.36
C GLU A 124 11.97 -22.06 -5.10
N PRO A 125 11.79 -22.05 -6.43
CA PRO A 125 11.64 -20.80 -7.17
C PRO A 125 10.53 -19.94 -6.56
N PRO A 126 10.74 -18.63 -6.38
CA PRO A 126 9.76 -17.79 -5.71
C PRO A 126 8.47 -17.70 -6.53
N GLY A 127 7.34 -17.72 -5.82
CA GLY A 127 6.02 -17.50 -6.41
C GLY A 127 5.77 -16.04 -6.79
N ALA A 128 4.49 -15.64 -6.82
CA ALA A 128 4.07 -14.32 -7.30
C ALA A 128 4.72 -13.14 -6.55
N HIS A 129 5.04 -13.28 -5.26
CA HIS A 129 5.71 -12.23 -4.49
C HIS A 129 7.23 -12.15 -4.72
N GLY A 130 7.83 -13.07 -5.48
CA GLY A 130 9.22 -12.95 -5.91
C GLY A 130 10.27 -12.91 -4.79
N HIS A 131 9.91 -13.34 -3.56
CA HIS A 131 10.70 -13.11 -2.34
C HIS A 131 11.24 -11.67 -2.27
N PHE A 132 10.40 -10.67 -2.59
CA PHE A 132 10.88 -9.32 -2.89
C PHE A 132 11.64 -8.65 -1.72
N ALA A 133 11.40 -9.05 -0.46
CA ALA A 133 12.18 -8.54 0.67
C ALA A 133 13.66 -9.02 0.61
N ILE A 134 13.91 -10.25 0.15
CA ILE A 134 15.27 -10.74 -0.10
C ILE A 134 15.92 -9.93 -1.24
N GLN A 135 15.17 -9.64 -2.30
CA GLN A 135 15.67 -8.86 -3.42
C GLN A 135 16.07 -7.44 -3.02
N LEU A 136 15.32 -6.83 -2.09
CA LEU A 136 15.61 -5.51 -1.55
C LEU A 136 16.85 -5.52 -0.64
N VAL A 137 16.98 -6.48 0.29
CA VAL A 137 18.16 -6.52 1.18
C VAL A 137 19.44 -6.82 0.40
N LYS A 138 19.40 -7.70 -0.61
CA LYS A 138 20.55 -7.98 -1.49
C LYS A 138 21.00 -6.76 -2.32
N ARG A 139 20.17 -5.72 -2.40
CA ARG A 139 20.51 -4.41 -3.01
C ARG A 139 21.02 -3.38 -1.99
N GLY A 140 21.30 -3.79 -0.75
CA GLY A 140 21.91 -2.95 0.28
C GLY A 140 20.93 -2.08 1.06
N MET A 141 19.65 -2.46 1.12
CA MET A 141 18.63 -1.77 1.91
C MET A 141 18.31 -2.55 3.18
N ILE A 142 18.02 -1.85 4.29
CA ILE A 142 17.37 -2.48 5.45
C ILE A 142 15.92 -2.78 5.07
N VAL A 143 15.42 -3.97 5.34
CA VAL A 143 14.04 -4.32 5.02
C VAL A 143 13.29 -4.70 6.28
N ILE A 144 12.13 -4.09 6.51
CA ILE A 144 11.23 -4.47 7.59
C ILE A 144 9.95 -5.02 6.97
N ALA A 145 9.70 -6.31 7.17
CA ALA A 145 8.59 -7.06 6.60
C ALA A 145 7.61 -7.49 7.71
N PRO A 146 6.58 -6.69 8.04
CA PRO A 146 5.61 -7.03 9.07
C PRO A 146 4.63 -8.10 8.59
N ASP A 147 4.17 -8.95 9.52
CA ASP A 147 3.03 -9.84 9.28
C ASP A 147 1.73 -9.04 9.22
N VAL A 148 1.11 -9.03 8.03
CA VAL A 148 -0.15 -8.31 7.80
C VAL A 148 -1.31 -9.01 8.52
N ALA A 149 -2.12 -8.24 9.25
CA ALA A 149 -3.26 -8.75 10.00
C ALA A 149 -4.17 -9.63 9.14
N GLY A 150 -4.48 -10.83 9.63
CA GLY A 150 -5.33 -11.80 8.96
C GLY A 150 -4.62 -12.78 8.02
N PHE A 151 -3.28 -12.74 7.92
CA PHE A 151 -2.49 -13.70 7.13
C PHE A 151 -1.45 -14.41 7.99
N GLY A 152 -0.89 -15.51 7.47
CA GLY A 152 0.14 -16.29 8.16
C GLY A 152 -0.31 -16.66 9.58
N GLU A 153 0.56 -16.39 10.55
CA GLU A 153 0.28 -16.64 11.98
C GLU A 153 -0.81 -15.74 12.57
N ARG A 154 -1.21 -14.69 11.85
CA ARG A 154 -2.25 -13.72 12.27
C ARG A 154 -3.63 -14.08 11.74
N ARG A 155 -3.79 -15.27 11.17
CA ARG A 155 -5.10 -15.87 10.91
C ARG A 155 -5.80 -16.16 12.25
N LEU A 156 -7.11 -15.94 12.27
CA LEU A 156 -7.95 -16.31 13.41
C LEU A 156 -7.98 -17.83 13.53
N MET A 157 -7.78 -18.35 14.74
CA MET A 157 -7.84 -19.80 15.01
C MET A 157 -9.14 -20.43 14.51
N ALA A 158 -10.26 -19.75 14.73
CA ALA A 158 -11.56 -20.25 14.27
C ALA A 158 -11.70 -20.27 12.73
N ASP A 159 -10.87 -19.57 11.95
CA ASP A 159 -10.82 -19.73 10.48
C ASP A 159 -9.87 -20.86 10.10
N VAL A 160 -8.72 -20.98 10.79
CA VAL A 160 -7.78 -22.09 10.61
C VAL A 160 -8.44 -23.45 10.87
N THR A 161 -9.19 -23.57 11.97
CA THR A 161 -9.93 -24.79 12.31
C THR A 161 -11.07 -25.09 11.34
N ALA A 162 -11.74 -24.05 10.82
CA ALA A 162 -12.87 -24.24 9.91
C ALA A 162 -12.43 -24.65 8.51
N ASN A 163 -11.37 -24.03 7.99
CA ASN A 163 -10.77 -24.39 6.71
C ASN A 163 -9.27 -24.00 6.69
N PRO A 164 -8.35 -24.96 6.86
CA PRO A 164 -6.92 -24.66 6.89
C PRO A 164 -6.40 -24.16 5.54
N ASP A 165 -7.01 -24.56 4.42
CA ASP A 165 -6.59 -24.23 3.04
C ASP A 165 -6.86 -22.75 2.68
N VAL A 166 -7.75 -22.08 3.41
CA VAL A 166 -7.99 -20.64 3.23
C VAL A 166 -6.88 -19.86 3.95
N ASN A 167 -5.95 -19.30 3.19
CA ASN A 167 -4.75 -18.64 3.72
C ASN A 167 -4.98 -17.27 4.38
N HIS A 168 -6.22 -16.90 4.70
CA HIS A 168 -6.52 -15.62 5.33
C HIS A 168 -7.81 -15.58 6.16
N SER A 169 -7.88 -14.62 7.09
CA SER A 169 -9.06 -14.30 7.91
C SER A 169 -9.78 -13.01 7.49
N CYS A 170 -9.55 -12.55 6.25
CA CYS A 170 -10.05 -11.27 5.76
C CYS A 170 -11.56 -11.07 5.95
N LEU A 171 -12.38 -12.09 5.68
CA LEU A 171 -13.84 -11.98 5.79
C LEU A 171 -14.29 -11.69 7.23
N ARG A 172 -13.93 -12.58 8.16
CA ARG A 172 -14.33 -12.49 9.56
C ARG A 172 -13.78 -11.25 10.25
N LEU A 173 -12.54 -10.87 9.94
CA LEU A 173 -11.94 -9.64 10.47
C LEU A 173 -12.65 -8.39 9.93
N SER A 174 -12.85 -8.31 8.61
CA SER A 174 -13.44 -7.10 8.00
C SER A 174 -14.87 -6.88 8.45
N THR A 175 -15.71 -7.93 8.46
CA THR A 175 -17.12 -7.78 8.85
C THR A 175 -17.26 -7.42 10.33
N ARG A 176 -16.46 -7.99 11.22
CA ARG A 176 -16.47 -7.62 12.65
C ARG A 176 -15.98 -6.20 12.88
N LEU A 177 -14.89 -5.78 12.22
CA LEU A 177 -14.38 -4.42 12.35
C LEU A 177 -15.38 -3.38 11.83
N MET A 178 -16.06 -3.67 10.71
CA MET A 178 -17.07 -2.76 10.14
C MET A 178 -18.23 -2.51 11.10
N MET A 179 -18.63 -3.50 11.92
CA MET A 179 -19.65 -3.31 12.97
C MET A 179 -19.24 -2.31 14.06
N HIS A 180 -17.96 -1.98 14.16
CA HIS A 180 -17.41 -1.01 15.09
C HIS A 180 -16.95 0.29 14.40
N GLY A 181 -17.36 0.53 13.14
CA GLY A 181 -16.93 1.70 12.37
C GLY A 181 -15.44 1.69 12.03
N LYS A 182 -14.81 0.50 12.01
CA LYS A 182 -13.39 0.31 11.70
C LYS A 182 -13.25 -0.53 10.43
N THR A 183 -12.09 -0.44 9.78
CA THR A 183 -11.79 -1.28 8.61
C THR A 183 -10.57 -2.14 8.84
N LEU A 184 -10.50 -3.30 8.16
CA LEU A 184 -9.29 -4.11 8.18
C LEU A 184 -8.10 -3.37 7.53
N ALA A 185 -8.36 -2.50 6.55
CA ALA A 185 -7.36 -1.61 6.01
C ALA A 185 -6.79 -0.67 7.08
N GLY A 186 -7.65 -0.05 7.91
CA GLY A 186 -7.22 0.83 8.99
C GLY A 186 -6.36 0.14 10.04
N LEU A 187 -6.69 -1.10 10.41
CA LEU A 187 -5.86 -1.91 11.31
C LEU A 187 -4.45 -2.12 10.71
N ARG A 188 -4.41 -2.57 9.46
CA ARG A 188 -3.15 -2.87 8.75
C ARG A 188 -2.30 -1.62 8.53
N VAL A 189 -2.93 -0.48 8.23
CA VAL A 189 -2.25 0.80 8.08
C VAL A 189 -1.69 1.29 9.42
N THR A 190 -2.44 1.14 10.51
CA THR A 190 -1.97 1.49 11.87
C THR A 190 -0.72 0.71 12.24
N GLU A 191 -0.68 -0.59 11.94
CA GLU A 191 0.49 -1.43 12.19
C GLU A 191 1.65 -1.15 11.23
N ALA A 192 1.36 -0.81 9.97
CA ALA A 192 2.38 -0.36 9.02
C ALA A 192 3.01 0.98 9.45
N LEU A 193 2.24 1.92 9.99
CA LEU A 193 2.78 3.16 10.57
C LEU A 193 3.67 2.88 11.78
N LYS A 194 3.28 1.95 12.66
CA LYS A 194 4.14 1.49 13.77
C LYS A 194 5.42 0.82 13.26
N THR A 195 5.35 0.13 12.13
CA THR A 195 6.52 -0.47 11.48
C THR A 195 7.47 0.62 10.95
N VAL A 196 6.94 1.72 10.42
CA VAL A 196 7.73 2.91 10.03
C VAL A 196 8.38 3.55 11.26
N ASP A 197 7.66 3.71 12.37
CA ASP A 197 8.24 4.21 13.64
C ASP A 197 9.40 3.35 14.11
N TYR A 198 9.20 2.03 14.09
CA TYR A 198 10.23 1.07 14.46
C TYR A 198 11.44 1.17 13.54
N ALA A 199 11.24 1.21 12.21
CA ALA A 199 12.31 1.38 11.25
C ALA A 199 13.11 2.67 11.49
N ALA A 200 12.43 3.81 11.69
CA ALA A 200 13.07 5.10 11.95
C ALA A 200 13.88 5.12 13.27
N GLY A 201 13.52 4.28 14.25
CA GLY A 201 14.23 4.18 15.52
C GLY A 201 15.45 3.25 15.51
N ARG A 202 15.72 2.53 14.41
CA ARG A 202 16.83 1.58 14.32
C ARG A 202 18.14 2.28 13.96
N ALA A 203 19.22 1.91 14.64
CA ALA A 203 20.54 2.49 14.40
C ALA A 203 21.08 2.21 12.99
N GLU A 204 20.68 1.09 12.38
CA GLU A 204 21.10 0.71 11.03
C GLU A 204 20.35 1.46 9.93
N VAL A 205 19.26 2.15 10.29
CA VAL A 205 18.34 2.80 9.34
C VAL A 205 18.64 4.30 9.28
N ARG A 206 18.71 4.80 8.06
CA ARG A 206 18.68 6.23 7.79
C ARG A 206 17.23 6.70 7.73
N ASP A 207 16.78 7.34 8.79
CA ASP A 207 15.38 7.75 8.99
C ASP A 207 14.86 8.74 7.94
N ASP A 208 15.74 9.52 7.32
CA ASP A 208 15.45 10.41 6.19
C ASP A 208 15.36 9.70 4.82
N ARG A 209 15.58 8.37 4.77
CA ARG A 209 15.55 7.54 3.54
C ARG A 209 14.75 6.25 3.72
N ILE A 210 13.52 6.37 4.22
CA ILE A 210 12.58 5.25 4.32
C ILE A 210 11.69 5.21 3.07
N GLY A 211 11.67 4.08 2.36
CA GLY A 211 10.71 3.77 1.31
C GLY A 211 9.68 2.74 1.76
N ILE A 212 8.68 2.50 0.91
CA ILE A 212 7.68 1.44 1.12
C ILE A 212 7.44 0.68 -0.18
N MET A 213 7.28 -0.63 -0.10
CA MET A 213 6.96 -1.47 -1.25
C MET A 213 5.90 -2.48 -0.86
N GLY A 214 4.90 -2.67 -1.72
CA GLY A 214 3.92 -3.73 -1.52
C GLY A 214 3.31 -4.25 -2.80
N PHE A 215 2.85 -5.50 -2.72
CA PHE A 215 2.25 -6.26 -3.81
C PHE A 215 0.79 -6.60 -3.51
N SER A 216 -0.12 -6.42 -4.46
CA SER A 216 -1.56 -6.71 -4.32
C SER A 216 -2.16 -6.03 -3.08
N GLY A 217 -2.73 -6.79 -2.14
CA GLY A 217 -3.22 -6.26 -0.85
C GLY A 217 -2.14 -5.52 -0.04
N GLY A 218 -0.87 -5.85 -0.21
CA GLY A 218 0.26 -5.11 0.34
C GLY A 218 0.48 -3.77 -0.36
N GLY A 219 0.18 -3.69 -1.66
CA GLY A 219 0.12 -2.44 -2.41
C GLY A 219 -0.93 -1.48 -1.87
N MET A 220 -2.12 -2.00 -1.51
CA MET A 220 -3.15 -1.22 -0.80
C MET A 220 -2.60 -0.57 0.47
N ILE A 221 -2.03 -1.40 1.35
CA ILE A 221 -1.51 -0.92 2.64
C ILE A 221 -0.37 0.08 2.39
N SER A 222 0.51 -0.20 1.43
CA SER A 222 1.65 0.65 1.10
C SER A 222 1.23 2.05 0.65
N PHE A 223 0.26 2.17 -0.25
CA PHE A 223 -0.16 3.50 -0.71
C PHE A 223 -0.88 4.25 0.41
N LEU A 224 -1.76 3.58 1.17
CA LEU A 224 -2.48 4.20 2.29
C LEU A 224 -1.50 4.74 3.35
N THR A 225 -0.52 3.92 3.74
CA THR A 225 0.53 4.32 4.69
C THR A 225 1.38 5.46 4.12
N ALA A 226 1.78 5.38 2.84
CA ALA A 226 2.53 6.45 2.18
C ALA A 226 1.75 7.77 2.19
N VAL A 227 0.44 7.78 1.93
CA VAL A 227 -0.38 9.00 1.96
C VAL A 227 -0.40 9.64 3.35
N LEU A 228 -0.44 8.83 4.40
CA LEU A 228 -0.60 9.29 5.78
C LEU A 228 0.72 9.66 6.48
N ASP A 229 1.86 9.12 6.04
CA ASP A 229 3.17 9.36 6.64
C ASP A 229 4.16 9.97 5.64
N LEU A 230 4.64 11.18 5.95
CA LEU A 230 5.57 11.93 5.10
C LEU A 230 7.04 11.48 5.25
N ARG A 231 7.36 10.65 6.23
CA ARG A 231 8.69 10.03 6.37
C ARG A 231 8.97 9.03 5.24
N ILE A 232 7.91 8.43 4.68
CA ILE A 232 8.02 7.61 3.47
C ILE A 232 8.40 8.52 2.31
N ARG A 233 9.60 8.32 1.76
CA ARG A 233 10.21 9.13 0.71
C ARG A 233 9.94 8.63 -0.69
N ALA A 234 9.70 7.33 -0.86
CA ALA A 234 9.38 6.71 -2.13
C ALA A 234 8.46 5.50 -1.93
N ALA A 235 7.57 5.23 -2.89
CA ALA A 235 6.66 4.09 -2.84
C ALA A 235 6.71 3.25 -4.12
N VAL A 236 6.66 1.93 -3.97
CA VAL A 236 6.46 0.96 -5.06
C VAL A 236 5.16 0.22 -4.81
N ILE A 237 4.20 0.37 -5.73
CA ILE A 237 2.88 -0.24 -5.65
C ILE A 237 2.72 -1.22 -6.81
N ALA A 238 2.88 -2.51 -6.53
CA ALA A 238 2.82 -3.58 -7.52
C ALA A 238 1.48 -4.31 -7.49
N GLY A 239 0.87 -4.55 -8.67
CA GLY A 239 -0.35 -5.34 -8.84
C GLY A 239 -1.54 -4.80 -8.04
N TYR A 240 -1.78 -3.48 -8.06
CA TYR A 240 -2.89 -2.88 -7.30
C TYR A 240 -3.54 -1.65 -7.96
N LEU A 241 -2.77 -0.77 -8.61
CA LEU A 241 -3.34 0.43 -9.25
C LEU A 241 -4.37 0.02 -10.33
N ASN A 242 -5.58 0.54 -10.21
CA ASN A 242 -6.66 0.33 -11.17
C ASN A 242 -7.76 1.38 -10.92
N THR A 243 -8.90 1.28 -11.60
CA THR A 243 -10.13 1.95 -11.14
C THR A 243 -10.91 0.99 -10.23
N PHE A 244 -11.75 1.50 -9.34
CA PHE A 244 -12.66 0.67 -8.56
C PHE A 244 -13.63 -0.07 -9.48
N LYS A 245 -14.11 0.57 -10.55
CA LYS A 245 -15.04 -0.02 -11.53
C LYS A 245 -14.44 -1.23 -12.23
N ASP A 246 -13.19 -1.13 -12.71
CA ASP A 246 -12.57 -2.17 -13.53
C ASP A 246 -11.94 -3.31 -12.72
N SER A 247 -11.79 -3.15 -11.40
CA SER A 247 -11.20 -4.16 -10.51
C SER A 247 -12.11 -4.52 -9.34
N ILE A 248 -12.05 -3.77 -8.23
CA ILE A 248 -12.70 -4.15 -6.96
C ILE A 248 -14.22 -4.38 -7.10
N LEU A 249 -14.88 -3.62 -7.97
CA LEU A 249 -16.33 -3.73 -8.22
C LEU A 249 -16.68 -4.64 -9.40
N ALA A 250 -15.72 -5.01 -10.25
CA ALA A 250 -15.95 -5.85 -11.43
C ALA A 250 -16.06 -7.36 -11.11
N MET A 251 -15.70 -7.76 -9.89
CA MET A 251 -15.64 -9.18 -9.51
C MET A 251 -15.93 -9.39 -8.02
N GLN A 252 -16.07 -10.66 -7.61
CA GLN A 252 -16.07 -11.04 -6.21
C GLN A 252 -14.65 -10.91 -5.63
N HIS A 253 -14.28 -9.69 -5.25
CA HIS A 253 -12.98 -9.39 -4.69
C HIS A 253 -12.90 -9.72 -3.18
N CYS A 254 -11.68 -9.84 -2.63
CA CYS A 254 -11.53 -10.03 -1.20
C CYS A 254 -12.04 -8.82 -0.41
N VAL A 255 -12.92 -9.06 0.57
CA VAL A 255 -13.63 -8.01 1.33
C VAL A 255 -12.70 -7.00 2.02
N CYS A 256 -11.43 -7.35 2.24
CA CYS A 256 -10.47 -6.43 2.84
C CYS A 256 -10.15 -5.19 2.00
N ASN A 257 -10.55 -5.16 0.72
CA ASN A 257 -10.38 -4.03 -0.19
C ASN A 257 -11.54 -3.02 -0.13
N TYR A 258 -12.64 -3.36 0.54
CA TYR A 258 -13.82 -2.51 0.60
C TYR A 258 -13.71 -1.62 1.84
N ILE A 259 -13.37 -0.36 1.62
CA ILE A 259 -13.40 0.71 2.63
C ILE A 259 -14.72 1.48 2.43
N PRO A 260 -15.74 1.30 3.30
CA PRO A 260 -17.06 1.89 3.09
C PRO A 260 -16.99 3.41 2.94
N GLY A 261 -17.57 3.95 1.86
CA GLY A 261 -17.59 5.38 1.58
C GLY A 261 -16.39 5.94 0.79
N MET A 262 -15.36 5.14 0.52
CA MET A 262 -14.16 5.61 -0.19
C MET A 262 -14.45 6.12 -1.61
N LEU A 263 -15.22 5.36 -2.41
CA LEU A 263 -15.61 5.75 -3.76
C LEU A 263 -16.53 7.00 -3.78
N ALA A 264 -17.23 7.31 -2.69
CA ALA A 264 -18.06 8.52 -2.62
C ALA A 264 -17.23 9.82 -2.61
N HIS A 265 -15.91 9.72 -2.42
CA HIS A 265 -15.03 10.85 -2.27
C HIS A 265 -13.96 10.97 -3.35
N ALA A 266 -13.46 9.87 -3.91
CA ALA A 266 -12.47 9.85 -4.98
C ALA A 266 -12.39 8.46 -5.60
N GLU A 267 -11.91 8.41 -6.85
CA GLU A 267 -11.51 7.18 -7.52
C GLU A 267 -10.08 6.79 -7.07
N LEU A 268 -9.72 5.50 -7.14
CA LEU A 268 -8.44 4.95 -6.68
C LEU A 268 -7.19 5.71 -7.19
N PRO A 269 -7.06 6.11 -8.48
CA PRO A 269 -5.92 6.91 -8.92
C PRO A 269 -5.78 8.26 -8.21
N GLU A 270 -6.89 8.91 -7.82
CA GLU A 270 -6.84 10.18 -7.08
C GLU A 270 -6.40 9.96 -5.62
N TRP A 271 -6.87 8.90 -4.98
CA TRP A 271 -6.41 8.51 -3.64
C TRP A 271 -4.91 8.23 -3.62
N LEU A 272 -4.43 7.45 -4.59
CA LEU A 272 -3.02 7.10 -4.72
C LEU A 272 -2.17 8.32 -5.13
N GLY A 273 -2.75 9.24 -5.91
CA GLY A 273 -2.16 10.52 -6.27
C GLY A 273 -1.84 11.44 -5.08
N LEU A 274 -2.44 11.24 -3.91
CA LEU A 274 -2.11 11.99 -2.69
C LEU A 274 -0.66 11.80 -2.21
N ILE A 275 0.06 10.80 -2.73
CA ILE A 275 1.49 10.57 -2.49
C ILE A 275 2.35 11.68 -3.13
N SER A 276 1.89 12.21 -4.26
CA SER A 276 2.55 13.27 -5.01
C SER A 276 2.96 14.45 -4.10
N PRO A 277 4.12 15.08 -4.32
CA PRO A 277 5.08 14.88 -5.41
C PRO A 277 6.16 13.83 -5.12
N ARG A 278 5.99 12.99 -4.10
CA ARG A 278 7.02 12.00 -3.74
C ARG A 278 7.14 10.92 -4.81
N PRO A 279 8.34 10.42 -5.12
CA PRO A 279 8.55 9.35 -6.08
C PRO A 279 7.63 8.15 -5.85
N LEU A 280 6.98 7.73 -6.93
CA LEU A 280 6.04 6.63 -6.94
C LEU A 280 6.27 5.81 -8.20
N PHE A 281 6.44 4.50 -8.01
CA PHE A 281 6.48 3.53 -9.09
C PHE A 281 5.27 2.61 -8.97
N VAL A 282 4.60 2.38 -10.10
CA VAL A 282 3.42 1.51 -10.19
C VAL A 282 3.64 0.48 -11.31
N GLU A 283 3.32 -0.77 -11.04
CA GLU A 283 3.41 -1.85 -12.03
C GLU A 283 2.23 -2.80 -11.89
N SER A 284 1.84 -3.42 -13.01
CA SER A 284 0.82 -4.47 -13.07
C SER A 284 1.22 -5.49 -14.12
N GLY A 285 0.80 -6.75 -13.93
CA GLY A 285 0.95 -7.78 -14.94
C GLY A 285 -0.04 -7.58 -16.08
N THR A 286 0.38 -7.83 -17.32
CA THR A 286 -0.51 -7.70 -18.51
C THR A 286 -1.64 -8.73 -18.51
N ASP A 287 -1.42 -9.88 -17.87
CA ASP A 287 -2.40 -10.98 -17.76
C ASP A 287 -3.11 -11.03 -16.39
N ASP A 288 -2.99 -9.98 -15.58
CA ASP A 288 -3.65 -9.91 -14.27
C ASP A 288 -5.17 -9.77 -14.45
N ARG A 289 -5.93 -10.79 -14.02
CA ARG A 289 -7.39 -10.82 -14.12
C ARG A 289 -8.10 -10.12 -12.95
N ILE A 290 -7.37 -9.81 -11.88
CA ILE A 290 -7.86 -9.12 -10.70
C ILE A 290 -7.67 -7.60 -10.89
N PHE A 291 -6.54 -7.20 -11.45
CA PHE A 291 -6.19 -5.82 -11.77
C PHE A 291 -5.91 -5.66 -13.28
N PRO A 292 -6.96 -5.68 -14.12
CA PRO A 292 -6.81 -5.76 -15.57
C PRO A 292 -6.07 -4.56 -16.16
N GLU A 293 -5.32 -4.84 -17.23
CA GLU A 293 -4.46 -3.88 -17.92
C GLU A 293 -5.19 -2.60 -18.33
N GLN A 294 -6.41 -2.71 -18.85
CA GLN A 294 -7.20 -1.55 -19.30
C GLN A 294 -7.44 -0.57 -18.14
N GLY A 295 -7.92 -1.07 -17.00
CA GLY A 295 -8.16 -0.25 -15.82
C GLY A 295 -6.86 0.29 -15.19
N PHE A 296 -5.76 -0.47 -15.26
CA PHE A 296 -4.43 0.01 -14.87
C PHE A 296 -3.98 1.19 -15.76
N ARG A 297 -4.11 1.08 -17.08
CA ARG A 297 -3.72 2.15 -18.02
C ARG A 297 -4.54 3.42 -17.79
N ALA A 298 -5.86 3.30 -17.66
CA ALA A 298 -6.74 4.43 -17.37
C ALA A 298 -6.39 5.12 -16.04
N ALA A 299 -6.13 4.34 -14.99
CA ALA A 299 -5.72 4.87 -13.69
C ALA A 299 -4.31 5.50 -13.72
N ALA A 300 -3.37 4.89 -14.45
CA ALA A 300 -2.01 5.39 -14.60
C ALA A 300 -1.97 6.74 -15.36
N ASP A 301 -2.84 6.93 -16.35
CA ASP A 301 -2.94 8.20 -17.07
C ASP A 301 -3.44 9.34 -16.16
N GLN A 302 -4.50 9.09 -15.38
CA GLN A 302 -4.96 10.05 -14.38
C GLN A 302 -3.88 10.39 -13.35
N LEU A 303 -3.13 9.39 -12.90
CA LEU A 303 -2.05 9.56 -11.95
C LEU A 303 -0.89 10.38 -12.53
N ARG A 304 -0.52 10.17 -13.80
CA ARG A 304 0.50 10.98 -14.50
C ARG A 304 0.10 12.45 -14.53
N ASP A 305 -1.18 12.74 -14.76
CA ASP A 305 -1.66 14.13 -14.79
C ASP A 305 -1.59 14.80 -13.43
N ILE A 306 -1.88 14.08 -12.34
CA ILE A 306 -1.68 14.57 -10.97
C ILE A 306 -0.21 14.93 -10.75
N TYR A 307 0.72 14.04 -11.12
CA TYR A 307 2.16 14.25 -10.94
C TYR A 307 2.76 15.35 -11.83
N ARG A 308 2.17 15.59 -13.02
CA ARG A 308 2.57 16.72 -13.90
C ARG A 308 2.23 18.07 -13.28
N ARG A 309 1.08 18.17 -12.58
CA ARG A 309 0.60 19.39 -11.94
C ARG A 309 1.34 19.70 -10.64
N ASP A 310 1.69 18.66 -9.88
CA ASP A 310 2.42 18.76 -8.62
C ASP A 310 3.93 18.87 -8.86
N VAL A 311 4.39 20.05 -9.26
CA VAL A 311 5.82 20.30 -9.48
C VAL A 311 6.48 20.76 -8.18
N PRO A 312 7.36 19.96 -7.54
CA PRO A 312 8.05 20.37 -6.32
C PRO A 312 9.06 21.49 -6.61
N GLY A 313 9.05 22.56 -5.81
CA GLY A 313 9.97 23.68 -5.96
C GLY A 313 9.70 24.84 -5.01
N ARG A 314 10.63 25.81 -4.95
CA ARG A 314 10.45 27.12 -4.32
C ARG A 314 10.05 28.16 -5.37
N HIS A 315 10.27 29.45 -5.13
CA HIS A 315 10.16 30.50 -6.13
C HIS A 315 11.30 30.39 -7.17
N GLN A 316 11.24 29.34 -7.99
CA GLN A 316 12.22 28.99 -9.02
C GLN A 316 11.53 28.21 -10.14
N ILE A 317 12.08 28.30 -11.36
CA ILE A 317 11.62 27.47 -12.47
C ILE A 317 12.08 26.03 -12.23
N SER A 318 11.14 25.09 -12.22
CA SER A 318 11.47 23.65 -12.17
C SER A 318 11.97 23.15 -13.53
N GLY A 319 11.35 23.57 -14.63
CA GLY A 319 11.74 23.15 -15.98
C GLY A 319 11.33 21.73 -16.36
N ARG A 320 11.04 20.86 -15.38
CA ARG A 320 10.83 19.42 -15.56
C ARG A 320 9.77 19.02 -16.59
N TYR A 321 8.72 19.83 -16.74
CA TYR A 321 7.66 19.60 -17.74
C TYR A 321 7.40 20.83 -18.59
N SER A 322 7.74 22.03 -18.09
CA SER A 322 7.40 23.28 -18.74
C SER A 322 8.16 23.51 -20.05
N TYR A 323 9.39 23.00 -20.17
CA TYR A 323 10.18 23.16 -21.39
C TYR A 323 9.69 22.26 -22.52
N ASP A 324 9.51 20.97 -22.22
CA ASP A 324 8.99 19.99 -23.19
C ASP A 324 7.58 20.38 -23.63
N TRP A 325 6.71 20.76 -22.69
CA TRP A 325 5.36 21.24 -23.02
C TRP A 325 5.40 22.48 -23.93
N LEU A 326 6.24 23.47 -23.62
CA LEU A 326 6.36 24.67 -24.44
C LEU A 326 6.89 24.33 -25.85
N PHE A 327 7.87 23.43 -25.94
CA PHE A 327 8.41 22.96 -27.20
C PHE A 327 7.34 22.25 -28.03
N ASP A 328 6.56 21.35 -27.43
CA ASP A 328 5.49 20.62 -28.12
C ASP A 328 4.41 21.57 -28.67
N GLN A 329 3.96 22.53 -27.86
CA GLN A 329 2.96 23.52 -28.28
C GLN A 329 3.45 24.42 -29.43
N LEU A 330 4.74 24.77 -29.44
CA LEU A 330 5.33 25.62 -30.48
C LEU A 330 5.71 24.83 -31.74
N SER A 331 5.98 23.53 -31.60
CA SER A 331 6.42 22.67 -32.71
C SER A 331 5.25 22.06 -33.49
N GLN A 332 4.03 22.09 -32.94
CA GLN A 332 2.80 21.67 -33.63
C GLN A 332 1.74 22.79 -33.64
N PRO A 333 1.88 23.81 -34.50
CA PRO A 333 0.88 24.87 -34.61
C PRO A 333 -0.39 24.31 -35.28
N GLY A 334 -1.30 23.72 -34.50
CA GLY A 334 -2.59 23.26 -35.03
C GLY A 334 -3.40 22.23 -34.25
N ALA A 335 -2.92 21.66 -33.14
CA ALA A 335 -3.73 20.74 -32.34
C ALA A 335 -4.25 21.44 -31.08
N ILE A 336 -5.36 22.18 -31.24
CA ILE A 336 -6.27 22.41 -30.12
C ILE A 336 -7.09 21.12 -29.98
N GLU A 337 -6.78 20.32 -28.96
CA GLU A 337 -7.76 19.54 -28.18
C GLU A 337 -7.18 19.22 -26.79
#